data_AF-A0A6M7WZE9-F1
#
_entry.id   AF-A0A6M7WZE9-F1
#
_cell.length_a   1.000
_cell.length_b   1.000
_cell.length_c   1.000
_cell.angle_alpha   90.00
_cell.angle_beta   90.00
_cell.angle_gamma   90.00
#
_symmetry.space_group_name_H-M   'P 1'
#
loop_
_entity.id
_entity.type
_entity.pdbx_description
1 polymer ?
#
loop_
_entity_poly.entity_id
_entity_poly.type
_entity_poly.pdbx_seq_one_letter_code
_entity_poly.pdbx_strand_id
1 'polypeptide(L)'
;MMAEDDLLIRKRLPAAVYDLALRLGASPEMSRTTVKLKQTGRMKQRLGATSWMSFSATQTVSTCECAFDWRARFGPFGMISVRDALKGGQGRLDVMALGVIPIARAEHSSALMRGELMRYLAELAWAPDAILFNTTLRWREDGPDSLAVSAGVGETAAEVTLSLDSEGRIAGAFAPDRPRSATAPILPTPWRGRFSDYRQHGNMWLPSAGEVAWEIDGKETVYWQGRIERWDASNDGV
;
A
#
# COMPACT_ATOMS: atom_id res chain seq x y z
N MET A 1 5.12 -14.57 -27.91
CA MET A 1 5.61 -13.91 -26.68
C MET A 1 4.56 -12.92 -26.15
N MET A 2 4.38 -11.70 -26.69
CA MET A 2 3.44 -10.73 -26.06
C MET A 2 1.96 -11.18 -25.99
N ALA A 3 1.42 -11.79 -27.03
CA ALA A 3 0.04 -12.33 -27.01
C ALA A 3 -0.10 -13.58 -26.12
N GLU A 4 1.01 -14.28 -25.85
CA GLU A 4 1.04 -15.46 -24.99
C GLU A 4 1.06 -15.05 -23.52
N ASP A 5 1.81 -14.00 -23.20
CA ASP A 5 1.87 -13.40 -21.86
C ASP A 5 0.51 -12.81 -21.45
N ASP A 6 -0.20 -12.10 -22.34
CA ASP A 6 -1.56 -11.61 -22.07
C ASP A 6 -2.53 -12.78 -21.78
N LEU A 7 -2.47 -13.83 -22.61
CA LEU A 7 -3.32 -15.01 -22.42
C LEU A 7 -3.05 -15.70 -21.07
N LEU A 8 -1.80 -15.77 -20.64
CA LEU A 8 -1.42 -16.32 -19.34
C LEU A 8 -1.95 -15.46 -18.19
N ILE A 9 -1.83 -14.13 -18.29
CA ILE A 9 -2.35 -13.20 -17.28
C ILE A 9 -3.87 -13.33 -17.16
N ARG A 10 -4.60 -13.35 -18.28
CA ARG A 10 -6.06 -13.54 -18.30
C ARG A 10 -6.52 -14.86 -17.72
N LYS A 11 -5.75 -15.94 -17.89
CA LYS A 11 -6.05 -17.25 -17.29
C LYS A 11 -5.84 -17.27 -15.78
N ARG A 12 -4.95 -16.42 -15.26
CA ARG A 12 -4.58 -16.37 -13.83
C ARG A 12 -5.50 -15.50 -12.99
N LEU A 13 -6.05 -14.43 -13.57
CA LEU A 13 -6.84 -13.42 -12.85
C LEU A 13 -8.35 -13.59 -13.11
N PRO A 14 -9.21 -13.32 -12.11
CA PRO A 14 -10.63 -13.09 -12.37
C PRO A 14 -10.82 -11.96 -13.38
N ALA A 15 -11.87 -12.05 -14.20
CA ALA A 15 -12.12 -11.07 -15.26
C ALA A 15 -12.25 -9.64 -14.71
N ALA A 16 -12.97 -9.45 -13.61
CA ALA A 16 -13.13 -8.15 -12.97
C ALA A 16 -11.80 -7.53 -12.50
N VAL A 17 -10.83 -8.36 -12.11
CA VAL A 17 -9.51 -7.93 -11.64
C VAL A 17 -8.63 -7.51 -12.81
N TYR A 18 -8.67 -8.27 -13.90
CA TYR A 18 -8.00 -7.91 -15.14
C TYR A 18 -8.55 -6.58 -15.70
N ASP A 19 -9.87 -6.44 -15.72
CA ASP A 19 -10.55 -5.23 -16.18
C ASP A 19 -10.23 -4.02 -15.29
N LEU A 20 -10.13 -4.21 -13.96
CA LEU A 20 -9.68 -3.17 -13.05
C LEU A 20 -8.29 -2.67 -13.42
N ALA A 21 -7.34 -3.58 -13.66
CA ALA A 21 -5.97 -3.20 -13.99
C ALA A 21 -5.91 -2.36 -15.28
N LEU A 22 -6.61 -2.79 -16.33
CA LEU A 22 -6.70 -2.05 -17.59
C LEU A 22 -7.37 -0.69 -17.39
N ARG A 23 -8.42 -0.62 -16.58
CA ARG A 23 -9.13 0.63 -16.26
C ARG A 23 -8.25 1.63 -15.51
N LEU A 24 -7.37 1.14 -14.65
CA LEU A 24 -6.36 1.96 -13.97
C LEU A 24 -5.18 2.34 -14.88
N GLY A 25 -5.15 1.85 -16.12
CA GLY A 25 -4.15 2.17 -17.12
C GLY A 25 -3.01 1.17 -17.25
N ALA A 26 -2.98 0.10 -16.44
CA ALA A 26 -1.98 -0.95 -16.60
C ALA A 26 -2.15 -1.64 -17.97
N SER A 27 -1.05 -2.15 -18.53
CA SER A 27 -1.08 -2.87 -19.81
C SER A 27 -0.28 -4.16 -19.69
N PRO A 28 -0.80 -5.30 -20.20
CA PRO A 28 -0.05 -6.55 -20.24
C PRO A 28 1.21 -6.44 -21.12
N GLU A 29 1.26 -5.48 -22.03
CA GLU A 29 2.38 -5.25 -22.95
C GLU A 29 3.50 -4.38 -22.34
N MET A 30 3.22 -3.68 -21.25
CA MET A 30 4.15 -2.74 -20.63
C MET A 30 4.34 -3.06 -19.15
N SER A 31 5.40 -3.80 -18.85
CA SER A 31 5.78 -4.09 -17.47
C SER A 31 6.64 -2.96 -16.90
N ARG A 32 6.10 -2.22 -15.94
CA ARG A 32 6.84 -1.26 -15.11
C ARG A 32 7.10 -1.92 -13.77
N THR A 33 8.33 -2.36 -13.53
CA THR A 33 8.69 -3.17 -12.35
C THR A 33 8.73 -2.35 -11.06
N THR A 34 8.89 -1.03 -11.16
CA THR A 34 9.10 -0.14 -10.01
C THR A 34 8.28 1.14 -10.14
N VAL A 35 7.59 1.50 -9.06
CA VAL A 35 6.92 2.79 -8.88
C VAL A 35 7.66 3.62 -7.84
N LYS A 36 7.89 4.91 -8.10
CA LYS A 36 8.49 5.88 -7.18
C LYS A 36 7.49 7.01 -6.92
N LEU A 37 7.24 7.27 -5.64
CA LEU A 37 6.33 8.32 -5.16
C LEU A 37 7.11 9.38 -4.39
N LYS A 38 6.74 10.65 -4.59
CA LYS A 38 7.01 11.72 -3.61
C LYS A 38 5.70 12.13 -2.97
N GLN A 39 5.70 12.22 -1.65
CA GLN A 39 4.51 12.48 -0.86
C GLN A 39 4.74 13.64 0.10
N THR A 40 3.69 14.40 0.35
CA THR A 40 3.59 15.25 1.53
C THR A 40 2.36 14.85 2.32
N GLY A 41 2.30 15.20 3.59
CA GLY A 41 1.12 14.88 4.37
C GLY A 41 1.26 15.23 5.83
N ARG A 42 0.37 14.64 6.63
CA ARG A 42 0.36 14.76 8.08
C ARG A 42 0.02 13.44 8.74
N MET A 43 0.62 13.21 9.90
CA MET A 43 0.39 12.00 10.69
C MET A 43 0.27 12.34 12.18
N LYS A 44 -0.56 11.60 12.91
CA LYS A 44 -0.62 11.65 14.37
C LYS A 44 0.42 10.71 14.96
N GLN A 45 1.13 11.14 16.00
CA GLN A 45 2.08 10.30 16.74
C GLN A 45 1.41 9.13 17.47
N ARG A 46 0.14 9.31 17.87
CA ARG A 46 -0.69 8.31 18.55
C ARG A 46 -2.15 8.59 18.23
N LEU A 47 -3.01 7.57 18.28
CA LEU A 47 -4.40 7.67 17.86
C LEU A 47 -5.22 8.72 18.63
N GLY A 48 -4.94 8.88 19.92
CA GLY A 48 -5.57 9.90 20.78
C GLY A 48 -4.96 11.30 20.69
N ALA A 49 -3.97 11.54 19.84
CA ALA A 49 -3.39 12.88 19.70
C ALA A 49 -4.34 13.81 18.92
N THR A 50 -4.48 15.03 19.41
CA THR A 50 -5.13 16.13 18.68
C THR A 50 -4.19 16.81 17.70
N SER A 51 -2.88 16.80 17.98
CA SER A 51 -1.85 17.39 17.14
C SER A 51 -1.47 16.49 15.97
N TRP A 52 -1.21 17.13 14.83
CA TRP A 52 -0.72 16.52 13.61
C TRP A 52 0.72 16.97 13.36
N MET A 53 1.57 16.06 12.89
CA MET A 53 2.90 16.39 12.41
C MET A 53 2.93 16.29 10.89
N SER A 54 3.40 17.34 10.23
CA SER A 54 3.64 17.31 8.80
C SER A 54 4.82 16.41 8.46
N PHE A 55 4.76 15.76 7.30
CA PHE A 55 5.85 14.96 6.76
C PHE A 55 6.06 15.22 5.27
N SER A 56 7.28 14.94 4.83
CA SER A 56 7.58 14.65 3.43
C SER A 56 8.13 13.23 3.33
N ALA A 57 7.80 12.50 2.27
CA ALA A 57 8.26 11.14 2.09
C ALA A 57 8.58 10.80 0.63
N THR A 58 9.47 9.83 0.49
CA THR A 58 9.70 9.13 -0.77
C THR A 58 9.34 7.67 -0.58
N GLN A 59 8.67 7.08 -1.56
CA GLN A 59 8.33 5.66 -1.54
C GLN A 59 8.79 5.01 -2.83
N THR A 60 9.32 3.79 -2.73
CA THR A 60 9.52 2.90 -3.87
C THR A 60 8.65 1.66 -3.67
N VAL A 61 7.90 1.23 -4.67
CA VAL A 61 7.01 0.06 -4.64
C VAL A 61 7.38 -0.86 -5.80
N SER A 62 7.55 -2.15 -5.52
CA SER A 62 7.71 -3.18 -6.55
C SER A 62 6.35 -3.58 -7.11
N THR A 63 6.28 -3.87 -8.41
CA THR A 63 5.06 -4.38 -9.05
C THR A 63 5.13 -5.87 -9.35
N CYS A 64 6.28 -6.52 -9.12
CA CYS A 64 6.46 -7.95 -9.38
C CYS A 64 6.51 -8.79 -8.10
N GLU A 65 6.72 -8.16 -6.95
CA GLU A 65 6.76 -8.79 -5.63
C GLU A 65 6.12 -7.89 -4.57
N CYS A 66 5.68 -8.46 -3.46
CA CYS A 66 5.22 -7.68 -2.31
C CYS A 66 6.42 -7.00 -1.62
N ALA A 67 6.81 -5.84 -2.12
CA ALA A 67 7.92 -5.06 -1.59
C ALA A 67 7.72 -3.55 -1.73
N PHE A 68 8.15 -2.81 -0.73
CA PHE A 68 8.24 -1.35 -0.77
C PHE A 68 9.32 -0.81 0.19
N ASP A 69 9.78 0.42 -0.04
CA ASP A 69 10.66 1.19 0.86
C ASP A 69 10.09 2.61 0.96
N TRP A 70 9.51 2.92 2.10
CA TRP A 70 8.94 4.22 2.43
C TRP A 70 9.87 4.95 3.41
N ARG A 71 10.29 6.16 3.05
CA ARG A 71 11.17 6.99 3.87
C ARG A 71 10.53 8.34 4.09
N ALA A 72 10.22 8.65 5.33
CA ALA A 72 9.62 9.91 5.72
C ALA A 72 10.54 10.75 6.60
N ARG A 73 10.33 12.06 6.52
CA ARG A 73 10.89 13.07 7.40
C ARG A 73 9.79 13.89 8.03
N PHE A 74 9.80 14.01 9.35
CA PHE A 74 8.82 14.75 10.15
C PHE A 74 9.46 15.94 10.87
N GLY A 75 8.63 16.94 11.18
CA GLY A 75 9.02 18.10 11.97
C GLY A 75 9.77 19.17 11.16
N PRO A 76 10.03 20.35 11.77
CA PRO A 76 10.78 21.41 11.11
C PRO A 76 12.17 20.88 10.71
N PHE A 77 12.57 21.16 9.47
CA PHE A 77 13.84 20.69 8.86
C PHE A 77 14.02 19.16 8.79
N GLY A 78 12.99 18.35 9.04
CA GLY A 78 13.07 16.88 8.91
C GLY A 78 13.90 16.19 9.99
N MET A 79 13.85 16.71 11.24
CA MET A 79 14.61 16.19 12.38
C MET A 79 14.29 14.74 12.76
N ILE A 80 13.12 14.22 12.40
CA ILE A 80 12.76 12.82 12.65
C ILE A 80 12.68 12.12 11.30
N SER A 81 13.39 11.00 11.15
CA SER A 81 13.32 10.16 9.96
C SER A 81 12.70 8.81 10.30
N VAL A 82 11.76 8.36 9.48
CA VAL A 82 11.15 7.04 9.60
C VAL A 82 11.39 6.29 8.31
N ARG A 83 11.79 5.03 8.42
CA ARG A 83 11.83 4.09 7.30
C ARG A 83 10.93 2.91 7.62
N ASP A 84 9.97 2.69 6.75
CA ASP A 84 9.09 1.52 6.78
C ASP A 84 9.24 0.77 5.46
N ALA A 85 9.49 -0.52 5.51
CA ALA A 85 9.85 -1.30 4.34
C ALA A 85 9.38 -2.74 4.44
N LEU A 86 9.07 -3.31 3.28
CA LEU A 86 8.82 -4.72 3.06
C LEU A 86 9.77 -5.20 1.98
N LYS A 87 10.61 -6.20 2.25
CA LYS A 87 11.54 -6.77 1.26
C LYS A 87 11.78 -8.25 1.48
N GLY A 88 11.68 -9.06 0.43
CA GLY A 88 12.06 -10.48 0.46
C GLY A 88 11.32 -11.29 1.52
N GLY A 89 10.05 -11.00 1.78
CA GLY A 89 9.27 -11.67 2.83
C GLY A 89 9.56 -11.17 4.26
N GLN A 90 10.30 -10.07 4.42
CA GLN A 90 10.64 -9.49 5.72
C GLN A 90 10.12 -8.05 5.82
N GLY A 91 9.27 -7.79 6.81
CA GLY A 91 8.89 -6.42 7.21
C GLY A 91 9.98 -5.77 8.06
N ARG A 92 10.20 -4.48 7.87
CA ARG A 92 11.21 -3.69 8.57
C ARG A 92 10.70 -2.28 8.84
N LEU A 93 10.54 -1.94 10.11
CA LEU A 93 10.22 -0.59 10.58
C LEU A 93 11.38 -0.06 11.44
N ASP A 94 12.07 0.96 10.94
CA ASP A 94 13.10 1.71 11.65
C ASP A 94 12.64 3.16 11.87
N VAL A 95 12.60 3.60 13.13
CA VAL A 95 12.36 5.00 13.50
C VAL A 95 13.67 5.61 13.99
N MET A 96 14.10 6.72 13.40
CA MET A 96 15.35 7.42 13.71
C MET A 96 15.12 8.90 14.08
N ALA A 97 15.74 9.37 15.16
CA ALA A 97 15.87 10.79 15.50
C ALA A 97 17.17 11.32 14.89
N LEU A 98 17.14 12.55 14.39
CA LEU A 98 18.27 13.25 13.77
C LEU A 98 18.92 12.48 12.61
N GLY A 99 18.19 11.53 11.99
CA GLY A 99 18.65 10.72 10.87
C GLY A 99 19.74 9.68 11.18
N VAL A 100 20.24 9.60 12.42
CA VAL A 100 21.34 8.70 12.82
C VAL A 100 21.14 7.99 14.15
N ILE A 101 20.18 8.43 14.99
CA ILE A 101 19.94 7.83 16.31
C ILE A 101 18.69 6.95 16.23
N PRO A 102 18.79 5.61 16.34
CA PRO A 102 17.60 4.76 16.34
C PRO A 102 16.76 5.01 17.60
N ILE A 103 15.49 5.37 17.43
CA ILE A 103 14.51 5.55 18.52
C ILE A 103 13.80 4.23 18.81
N ALA A 104 13.45 3.51 17.74
CA ALA A 104 12.77 2.22 17.84
C ALA A 104 13.08 1.39 16.59
N ARG A 105 13.32 0.10 16.80
CA ARG A 105 13.31 -0.93 15.76
C ARG A 105 12.27 -1.96 16.18
N ALA A 106 11.30 -2.23 15.33
CA ALA A 106 10.40 -3.35 15.57
C ALA A 106 11.19 -4.65 15.36
N GLU A 107 11.09 -5.58 16.31
CA GLU A 107 11.61 -6.94 16.10
C GLU A 107 10.87 -7.60 14.93
N HIS A 108 11.57 -8.41 14.14
CA HIS A 108 10.96 -9.14 13.05
C HIS A 108 9.93 -10.14 13.64
N SER A 109 8.64 -9.87 13.43
CA SER A 109 7.54 -10.73 13.88
C SER A 109 6.58 -11.03 12.74
N SER A 110 5.85 -12.15 12.83
CA SER A 110 4.80 -12.50 11.87
C SER A 110 3.70 -11.44 11.83
N ALA A 111 3.40 -10.80 12.96
CA ALA A 111 2.47 -9.67 13.05
C ALA A 111 2.95 -8.44 12.28
N LEU A 112 4.23 -8.06 12.40
CA LEU A 112 4.80 -6.97 11.61
C LEU A 112 4.73 -7.29 10.11
N MET A 113 5.16 -8.48 9.72
CA MET A 113 5.14 -8.92 8.32
C MET A 113 3.73 -8.90 7.74
N ARG A 114 2.74 -9.39 8.50
CA ARG A 114 1.33 -9.37 8.11
C ARG A 114 0.81 -7.94 7.93
N GLY A 115 1.16 -7.03 8.85
CA GLY A 115 0.83 -5.61 8.73
C GLY A 115 1.42 -4.97 7.47
N GLU A 116 2.69 -5.22 7.17
CA GLU A 116 3.32 -4.67 5.98
C GLU A 116 2.81 -5.27 4.67
N LEU A 117 2.45 -6.55 4.66
CA LEU A 117 1.71 -7.13 3.53
C LEU A 117 0.36 -6.43 3.34
N MET A 118 -0.43 -6.24 4.40
CA MET A 118 -1.71 -5.51 4.29
C MET A 118 -1.52 -4.07 3.80
N ARG A 119 -0.40 -3.42 4.15
CA ARG A 119 -0.09 -2.08 3.65
C ARG A 119 0.17 -2.13 2.15
N TYR A 120 1.05 -3.04 1.69
CA TYR A 120 1.33 -3.23 0.27
C TYR A 120 0.03 -3.49 -0.53
N LEU A 121 -0.83 -4.38 -0.03
CA LEU A 121 -2.11 -4.72 -0.67
C LEU A 121 -3.07 -3.52 -0.75
N ALA A 122 -3.14 -2.72 0.31
CA ALA A 122 -3.99 -1.53 0.33
C ALA A 122 -3.50 -0.42 -0.62
N GLU A 123 -2.20 -0.36 -0.91
CA GLU A 123 -1.58 0.69 -1.72
C GLU A 123 -1.52 0.35 -3.23
N LEU A 124 -2.14 -0.75 -3.68
CA LEU A 124 -2.17 -1.14 -5.10
C LEU A 124 -2.76 -0.07 -6.03
N ALA A 125 -3.58 0.84 -5.51
CA ALA A 125 -4.09 2.00 -6.26
C ALA A 125 -2.97 2.94 -6.78
N TRP A 126 -1.80 2.95 -6.12
CA TRP A 126 -0.63 3.69 -6.57
C TRP A 126 0.33 2.87 -7.43
N ALA A 127 0.15 1.55 -7.53
CA ALA A 127 0.98 0.67 -8.34
C ALA A 127 0.13 -0.33 -9.17
N PRO A 128 -0.71 0.13 -10.12
CA PRO A 128 -1.69 -0.73 -10.78
C PRO A 128 -1.07 -1.86 -11.62
N ASP A 129 0.14 -1.67 -12.16
CA ASP A 129 0.88 -2.75 -12.87
C ASP A 129 1.05 -4.00 -11.99
N ALA A 130 1.08 -3.85 -10.65
CA ALA A 130 1.19 -4.97 -9.73
C ALA A 130 -0.01 -5.94 -9.79
N ILE A 131 -1.18 -5.47 -10.23
CA ILE A 131 -2.36 -6.31 -10.40
C ILE A 131 -2.11 -7.36 -11.48
N LEU A 132 -1.45 -6.96 -12.58
CA LEU A 132 -1.14 -7.84 -13.71
C LEU A 132 0.12 -8.68 -13.48
N PHE A 133 1.15 -8.12 -12.85
CA PHE A 133 2.50 -8.71 -12.86
C PHE A 133 2.93 -9.35 -11.53
N ASN A 134 2.32 -9.01 -10.40
CA ASN A 134 2.65 -9.68 -9.15
C ASN A 134 1.96 -11.04 -9.09
N THR A 135 2.73 -12.10 -9.33
CA THR A 135 2.24 -13.48 -9.35
C THR A 135 1.97 -14.07 -7.96
N THR A 136 2.42 -13.40 -6.91
CA THR A 136 2.20 -13.82 -5.52
C THR A 136 0.83 -13.38 -4.97
N LEU A 137 0.16 -12.45 -5.66
CA LEU A 137 -1.18 -11.98 -5.31
C LEU A 137 -2.23 -13.00 -5.70
N ARG A 138 -3.15 -13.27 -4.78
CA ARG A 138 -4.33 -14.10 -5.00
C ARG A 138 -5.57 -13.22 -4.91
N TRP A 139 -6.42 -13.31 -5.91
CA TRP A 139 -7.58 -12.45 -6.06
C TRP A 139 -8.89 -13.23 -6.01
N ARG A 140 -9.93 -12.60 -5.47
CA ARG A 140 -11.29 -13.11 -5.43
C ARG A 140 -12.27 -11.95 -5.64
N GLU A 141 -13.31 -12.19 -6.44
CA GLU A 141 -14.46 -11.27 -6.51
C GLU A 141 -15.28 -11.40 -5.24
N ASP A 142 -15.49 -10.29 -4.53
CA ASP A 142 -16.14 -10.25 -3.21
C ASP A 142 -17.49 -9.49 -3.26
N GLY A 143 -17.86 -8.99 -4.44
CA GLY A 143 -19.09 -8.26 -4.71
C GLY A 143 -19.00 -7.50 -6.04
N PRO A 144 -20.08 -6.80 -6.47
CA PRO A 144 -20.09 -6.05 -7.72
C PRO A 144 -19.03 -4.93 -7.77
N ASP A 145 -18.81 -4.26 -6.62
CA ASP A 145 -17.86 -3.16 -6.47
C ASP A 145 -16.78 -3.48 -5.42
N SER A 146 -16.46 -4.77 -5.24
CA SER A 146 -15.56 -5.24 -4.20
C SER A 146 -14.68 -6.40 -4.67
N LEU A 147 -13.37 -6.26 -4.46
CA LEU A 147 -12.37 -7.28 -4.79
C LEU A 147 -11.51 -7.57 -3.57
N ALA A 148 -11.36 -8.84 -3.21
CA ALA A 148 -10.43 -9.26 -2.18
C ALA A 148 -9.08 -9.61 -2.81
N VAL A 149 -8.00 -9.12 -2.20
CA VAL A 149 -6.62 -9.46 -2.56
C VAL A 149 -5.89 -10.00 -1.34
N SER A 150 -5.17 -11.11 -1.51
CA SER A 150 -4.38 -11.72 -0.45
C SER A 150 -2.96 -12.08 -0.89
N ALA A 151 -2.06 -12.12 0.08
CA ALA A 151 -0.66 -12.51 -0.07
C ALA A 151 -0.15 -13.18 1.22
N GLY A 152 1.08 -13.72 1.18
CA GLY A 152 1.67 -14.43 2.31
C GLY A 152 1.07 -15.83 2.53
N VAL A 153 1.58 -16.54 3.54
CA VAL A 153 1.18 -17.90 3.92
C VAL A 153 1.28 -18.08 5.44
N GLY A 154 0.50 -19.04 5.98
CA GLY A 154 0.52 -19.35 7.42
C GLY A 154 0.24 -18.12 8.28
N GLU A 155 1.06 -17.89 9.30
CA GLU A 155 0.90 -16.77 10.25
C GLU A 155 1.05 -15.37 9.62
N THR A 156 1.64 -15.28 8.43
CA THR A 156 1.83 -14.01 7.70
C THR A 156 0.76 -13.76 6.65
N ALA A 157 -0.22 -14.67 6.52
CA ALA A 157 -1.30 -14.51 5.56
C ALA A 157 -2.07 -13.20 5.82
N ALA A 158 -2.14 -12.38 4.78
CA ALA A 158 -2.78 -11.07 4.78
C ALA A 158 -3.83 -11.02 3.67
N GLU A 159 -4.99 -10.45 3.97
CA GLU A 159 -6.05 -10.15 3.00
C GLU A 159 -6.53 -8.70 3.22
N VAL A 160 -6.84 -8.03 2.12
CA VAL A 160 -7.45 -6.69 2.09
C VAL A 160 -8.60 -6.72 1.09
N THR A 161 -9.74 -6.16 1.47
CA THR A 161 -10.86 -5.89 0.57
C THR A 161 -10.69 -4.50 -0.03
N LEU A 162 -10.69 -4.43 -1.36
CA LEU A 162 -10.66 -3.19 -2.14
C LEU A 162 -12.08 -2.86 -2.61
N SER A 163 -12.55 -1.66 -2.28
CA SER A 163 -13.83 -1.14 -2.78
C SER A 163 -13.62 -0.27 -4.02
N LEU A 164 -14.53 -0.35 -4.98
CA LEU A 164 -14.48 0.44 -6.21
C LEU A 164 -15.42 1.67 -6.11
N ASP A 165 -15.06 2.78 -6.77
CA ASP A 165 -15.93 3.93 -6.97
C ASP A 165 -16.90 3.71 -8.14
N SER A 166 -17.77 4.69 -8.42
CA SER A 166 -18.73 4.64 -9.54
C SER A 166 -18.06 4.64 -10.92
N GLU A 167 -16.78 5.01 -10.99
CA GLU A 167 -15.96 4.89 -12.21
C GLU A 167 -15.18 3.57 -12.23
N GLY A 168 -15.38 2.71 -11.23
CA GLY A 168 -14.76 1.41 -11.12
C GLY A 168 -13.26 1.42 -10.78
N ARG A 169 -12.78 2.50 -10.13
CA ARG A 169 -11.40 2.66 -9.63
C ARG A 169 -11.33 2.34 -8.14
N ILE A 170 -10.15 2.01 -7.62
CA ILE A 170 -9.99 1.68 -6.19
C ILE A 170 -10.26 2.91 -5.32
N ALA A 171 -11.40 2.94 -4.63
CA ALA A 171 -11.82 4.02 -3.74
C ALA A 171 -11.32 3.83 -2.31
N GLY A 172 -11.09 2.58 -1.89
CA GLY A 172 -10.75 2.27 -0.53
C GLY A 172 -10.20 0.87 -0.36
N ALA A 173 -9.60 0.67 0.80
CA ALA A 173 -9.02 -0.60 1.24
C ALA A 173 -9.47 -0.87 2.68
N PHE A 174 -9.78 -2.12 3.00
CA PHE A 174 -10.22 -2.52 4.34
C PHE A 174 -9.59 -3.84 4.75
N ALA A 175 -9.10 -3.90 5.99
CA ALA A 175 -8.69 -5.13 6.65
C ALA A 175 -9.35 -5.17 8.05
N PRO A 176 -10.10 -6.22 8.41
CA PRO A 176 -10.83 -6.27 9.68
C PRO A 176 -9.91 -6.46 10.90
N ASP A 177 -8.69 -6.93 10.70
CA ASP A 177 -7.86 -7.50 11.76
C ASP A 177 -6.37 -7.14 11.61
N ARG A 178 -6.05 -5.97 11.04
CA ARG A 178 -4.66 -5.55 10.89
C ARG A 178 -4.00 -5.44 12.27
N PRO A 179 -2.78 -6.01 12.46
CA PRO A 179 -2.05 -5.86 13.72
C PRO A 179 -1.69 -4.38 13.97
N ARG A 180 -2.20 -3.82 15.07
CA ARG A 180 -1.86 -2.46 15.51
C ARG A 180 -0.54 -2.39 16.30
N SER A 181 -0.02 -3.54 16.72
CA SER A 181 1.26 -3.70 17.43
C SER A 181 2.07 -4.83 16.81
N ALA A 182 3.37 -4.62 16.66
CA ALA A 182 4.34 -5.63 16.23
C ALA A 182 4.83 -6.52 17.39
N THR A 183 4.62 -6.07 18.64
CA THR A 183 4.98 -6.76 19.88
C THR A 183 3.72 -7.15 20.67
N ALA A 184 3.83 -8.18 21.50
CA ALA A 184 2.72 -8.59 22.36
C ALA A 184 2.28 -7.46 23.32
N PRO A 185 0.97 -7.33 23.60
CA PRO A 185 -0.12 -8.06 22.97
C PRO A 185 -0.32 -7.63 21.52
N ILE A 186 -0.46 -8.61 20.61
CA ILE A 186 -0.88 -8.34 19.23
C ILE A 186 -2.35 -7.93 19.31
N LEU A 187 -2.67 -6.75 18.78
CA LEU A 187 -4.03 -6.20 18.78
C LEU A 187 -4.53 -6.14 17.34
N PRO A 188 -5.24 -7.18 16.85
CA PRO A 188 -5.96 -7.11 15.59
C PRO A 188 -7.00 -5.99 15.69
N THR A 189 -7.06 -5.11 14.70
CA THR A 189 -7.95 -3.94 14.73
C THR A 189 -8.41 -3.62 13.31
N PRO A 190 -9.68 -3.27 13.08
CA PRO A 190 -10.13 -2.87 11.76
C PRO A 190 -9.38 -1.62 11.28
N TRP A 191 -8.92 -1.69 10.04
CA TRP A 191 -8.04 -0.73 9.41
C TRP A 191 -8.55 -0.40 8.03
N ARG A 192 -8.59 0.89 7.71
CA ARG A 192 -9.16 1.38 6.46
C ARG A 192 -8.28 2.43 5.80
N GLY A 193 -8.10 2.30 4.50
CA GLY A 193 -7.59 3.32 3.62
C GLY A 193 -8.70 3.90 2.74
N ARG A 194 -8.62 5.19 2.42
CA ARG A 194 -9.48 5.85 1.44
C ARG A 194 -8.64 6.64 0.46
N PHE A 195 -9.06 6.60 -0.79
CA PHE A 195 -8.44 7.29 -1.91
C PHE A 195 -9.37 8.36 -2.46
N SER A 196 -8.82 9.49 -2.89
CA SER A 196 -9.60 10.57 -3.49
C SER A 196 -8.74 11.40 -4.46
N ASP A 197 -9.39 12.35 -5.14
CA ASP A 197 -8.73 13.26 -6.09
C ASP A 197 -7.95 12.49 -7.17
N TYR A 198 -8.66 11.56 -7.83
CA TYR A 198 -8.12 10.77 -8.93
C TYR A 198 -7.72 11.66 -10.09
N ARG A 199 -6.51 11.43 -10.60
CA ARG A 199 -5.94 12.18 -11.73
C ARG A 199 -5.28 11.22 -12.70
N GLN A 200 -5.25 11.63 -13.95
CA GLN A 200 -4.58 10.89 -14.99
C GLN A 200 -3.10 11.32 -15.06
N HIS A 201 -2.20 10.35 -14.98
CA HIS A 201 -0.76 10.51 -15.12
C HIS A 201 -0.29 9.65 -16.31
N GLY A 202 -0.19 10.27 -17.48
CA GLY A 202 0.00 9.54 -18.73
C GLY A 202 -1.22 8.65 -19.02
N ASN A 203 -1.03 7.35 -19.08
CA ASN A 203 -2.11 6.36 -19.22
C ASN A 203 -2.71 5.91 -17.87
N MET A 204 -2.10 6.26 -16.74
CA MET A 204 -2.47 5.73 -15.43
C MET A 204 -3.51 6.60 -14.71
N TRP A 205 -4.53 5.98 -14.14
CA TRP A 205 -5.44 6.63 -13.19
C TRP A 205 -4.96 6.38 -11.77
N LEU A 206 -4.59 7.46 -11.08
CA LEU A 206 -3.99 7.38 -9.75
C LEU A 206 -4.68 8.35 -8.79
N PRO A 207 -4.93 7.96 -7.53
CA PRO A 207 -5.40 8.89 -6.53
C PRO A 207 -4.27 9.81 -6.08
N SER A 208 -4.49 11.12 -6.16
CA SER A 208 -3.51 12.11 -5.70
C SER A 208 -3.60 12.43 -4.21
N ALA A 209 -4.63 11.91 -3.52
CA ALA A 209 -4.78 11.99 -2.08
C ALA A 209 -5.21 10.65 -1.46
N GLY A 210 -4.78 10.43 -0.23
CA GLY A 210 -5.22 9.27 0.56
C GLY A 210 -5.27 9.57 2.05
N GLU A 211 -6.02 8.77 2.77
CA GLU A 211 -6.07 8.80 4.23
C GLU A 211 -6.22 7.40 4.83
N VAL A 212 -5.79 7.26 6.07
CA VAL A 212 -5.80 5.98 6.78
C VAL A 212 -6.35 6.16 8.18
N ALA A 213 -7.23 5.23 8.56
CA ALA A 213 -7.89 5.21 9.84
C ALA A 213 -7.87 3.82 10.50
N TRP A 214 -7.94 3.83 11.83
CA TRP A 214 -8.30 2.66 12.64
C TRP A 214 -9.73 2.80 13.12
N GLU A 215 -10.43 1.68 13.28
CA GLU A 215 -11.70 1.63 13.99
C GLU A 215 -11.47 1.00 15.37
N ILE A 216 -11.77 1.74 16.44
CA ILE A 216 -11.62 1.29 17.82
C ILE A 216 -12.92 1.63 18.55
N ASP A 217 -13.52 0.65 19.21
CA ASP A 217 -14.79 0.80 19.94
C ASP A 217 -15.91 1.42 19.07
N GLY A 218 -15.99 0.99 17.80
CA GLY A 218 -16.95 1.50 16.82
C GLY A 218 -16.69 2.92 16.32
N LYS A 219 -15.56 3.53 16.73
CA LYS A 219 -15.17 4.88 16.32
C LYS A 219 -13.99 4.83 15.35
N GLU A 220 -14.20 5.41 14.17
CA GLU A 220 -13.13 5.63 13.22
C GLU A 220 -12.24 6.81 13.64
N THR A 221 -10.92 6.59 13.63
CA THR A 221 -9.90 7.59 13.94
C THR A 221 -8.85 7.66 12.83
N VAL A 222 -8.92 8.71 12.01
CA VAL A 222 -7.90 9.03 11.01
C VAL A 222 -6.60 9.43 11.70
N TYR A 223 -5.48 8.84 11.27
CA TYR A 223 -4.14 9.10 11.82
C TYR A 223 -3.08 9.43 10.77
N TRP A 224 -3.37 9.20 9.48
CA TRP A 224 -2.48 9.56 8.38
C TRP A 224 -3.31 10.15 7.25
N GLN A 225 -2.79 11.23 6.65
CA GLN A 225 -3.32 11.83 5.43
C GLN A 225 -2.14 12.25 4.56
N GLY A 226 -2.18 11.92 3.27
CA GLY A 226 -1.09 12.20 2.34
C GLY A 226 -1.59 12.65 0.97
N ARG A 227 -0.71 13.37 0.28
CA ARG A 227 -0.85 13.75 -1.12
C ARG A 227 0.34 13.22 -1.92
N ILE A 228 0.07 12.80 -3.15
CA ILE A 228 1.09 12.41 -4.11
C ILE A 228 1.51 13.67 -4.89
N GLU A 229 2.75 14.11 -4.67
CA GLU A 229 3.33 15.26 -5.37
C GLU A 229 3.97 14.84 -6.70
N ARG A 230 4.49 13.62 -6.74
CA ARG A 230 5.11 13.05 -7.93
C ARG A 230 4.92 11.54 -7.94
N TRP A 231 4.64 11.03 -9.13
CA TRP A 231 4.57 9.61 -9.44
C TRP A 231 5.41 9.35 -10.68
N ASP A 232 6.33 8.40 -10.59
CA ASP A 232 7.10 7.91 -11.72
C ASP A 232 7.06 6.38 -11.68
N ALA A 233 7.09 5.75 -12.85
CA ALA A 233 7.23 4.31 -12.95
C ALA A 233 8.24 3.96 -14.03
N SER A 234 9.07 2.97 -13.73
CA SER A 234 10.17 2.55 -14.59
C SER A 234 10.24 1.03 -14.66
N ASN A 235 10.84 0.56 -15.74
CA ASN A 235 11.25 -0.82 -15.89
C ASN A 235 12.73 -0.89 -15.48
N ASP A 236 13.00 -0.82 -14.17
CA ASP A 236 14.37 -0.97 -13.66
C ASP A 236 14.68 -2.48 -13.73
N GLY A 237 15.01 -2.96 -14.93
CA GLY A 237 15.69 -4.22 -15.17
C GLY A 237 17.10 -3.89 -15.63
N VAL A 238 18.09 -4.23 -14.78
CA VAL A 238 19.53 -3.89 -14.79
C VAL A 238 19.90 -2.72 -13.88
#